data_AF-A0A925WF72-F1
#
_entry.id   AF-A0A925WF72-F1
#
_cell.length_a   1.000
_cell.length_b   1.000
_cell.length_c   1.000
_cell.angle_alpha   90.00
_cell.angle_beta   90.00
_cell.angle_gamma   90.00
#
_symmetry.space_group_name_H-M   'P 1'
#
loop_
_entity.id
_entity.type
_entity.pdbx_description
1 polymer ?
#
loop_
_entity_poly.entity_id
_entity_poly.type
_entity_poly.pdbx_seq_one_letter_code
_entity_poly.pdbx_strand_id
1 'polypeptide(L)'
;PNLPNYATIRLWGSDTTQNQLILFCEGKQIGYRHLGDFDILDIGSGEPAFNGRFFYNTTPLPLELTRGKTNLNLEIRSLGPTWGYGATFDKYQNR
;
A
#
# COMPACT_ATOMS: atom_id res chain seq x y z
N PRO A 1 22.53 -3.71 7.77
CA PRO A 1 22.35 -3.52 6.32
C PRO A 1 22.95 -2.19 5.84
N ASN A 2 23.71 -2.21 4.74
CA ASN A 2 24.30 -1.01 4.11
C ASN A 2 23.63 -0.64 2.78
N LEU A 3 22.79 -1.54 2.26
CA LEU A 3 21.95 -1.35 1.08
C LEU A 3 20.48 -1.50 1.50
N PRO A 4 19.52 -0.90 0.76
CA PRO A 4 18.10 -1.06 1.03
C PRO A 4 17.68 -2.53 1.05
N ASN A 5 16.85 -2.89 2.01
CA ASN A 5 16.13 -4.15 2.02
C ASN A 5 14.77 -3.97 1.35
N TYR A 6 14.16 -5.07 0.93
CA TYR A 6 12.85 -5.07 0.27
C TYR A 6 11.90 -5.97 1.05
N ALA A 7 10.64 -5.57 1.11
CA ALA A 7 9.55 -6.41 1.58
C ALA A 7 8.74 -6.86 0.35
N THR A 8 8.54 -8.17 0.22
CA THR A 8 7.67 -8.74 -0.82
C THR A 8 6.46 -9.38 -0.14
N ILE A 9 5.27 -8.87 -0.45
CA ILE A 9 4.00 -9.36 0.09
C ILE A 9 3.30 -10.15 -1.00
N ARG A 10 2.86 -11.37 -0.68
CA ARG A 10 2.00 -12.19 -1.53
C ARG A 10 0.54 -12.01 -1.12
N LEU A 11 -0.30 -11.62 -2.07
CA LEU A 11 -1.73 -11.36 -1.86
C LEU A 11 -2.58 -12.23 -2.80
N TRP A 12 -3.80 -12.58 -2.40
CA TRP A 12 -4.73 -13.34 -3.23
C TRP A 12 -5.55 -12.38 -4.09
N GLY A 13 -5.46 -12.50 -5.41
CA GLY A 13 -6.04 -11.52 -6.33
C GLY A 13 -7.56 -11.60 -6.51
N SER A 14 -8.22 -12.61 -5.92
CA SER A 14 -9.69 -12.62 -5.82
C SER A 14 -10.23 -11.92 -4.57
N ASP A 15 -9.37 -11.56 -3.61
CA ASP A 15 -9.80 -10.76 -2.46
C ASP A 15 -10.21 -9.37 -2.95
N THR A 16 -11.31 -8.87 -2.41
CA THR A 16 -11.83 -7.55 -2.76
C THR A 16 -11.92 -6.68 -1.52
N THR A 17 -11.63 -5.40 -1.70
CA THR A 17 -11.71 -4.40 -0.65
C THR A 17 -11.92 -3.03 -1.30
N GLN A 18 -12.71 -2.17 -0.65
CA GLN A 18 -12.76 -0.74 -0.96
C GLN A 18 -11.77 0.07 -0.11
N ASN A 19 -11.10 -0.59 0.85
CA ASN A 19 -10.14 0.03 1.75
C ASN A 19 -8.74 0.00 1.14
N GLN A 20 -7.95 1.01 1.50
CA GLN A 20 -6.53 1.05 1.20
C GLN A 20 -5.77 0.03 2.05
N LEU A 21 -4.93 -0.79 1.44
CA LEU A 21 -3.98 -1.66 2.14
C LEU A 21 -2.60 -1.01 2.15
N ILE A 22 -2.06 -0.80 3.35
CA ILE A 22 -0.81 -0.06 3.54
C ILE A 22 0.14 -0.88 4.41
N LEU A 23 1.39 -1.03 3.95
CA LEU A 23 2.46 -1.59 4.75
C LEU A 23 2.98 -0.54 5.74
N PHE A 24 3.14 -0.95 6.99
CA PHE A 24 3.84 -0.21 8.02
C PHE A 24 5.08 -0.99 8.45
N CYS A 25 6.19 -0.28 8.65
CA CYS A 25 7.42 -0.81 9.23
C CYS A 25 7.75 0.05 10.46
N GLU A 26 7.84 -0.59 11.62
CA GLU A 26 8.13 0.08 12.90
C GLU A 26 7.13 1.23 13.18
N GLY A 27 5.86 0.99 12.88
CA GLY A 27 4.77 1.95 13.05
C GLY A 27 4.74 3.10 12.02
N LYS A 28 5.65 3.11 11.03
CA LYS A 28 5.70 4.13 9.97
C LYS A 28 5.20 3.58 8.64
N GLN A 29 4.39 4.38 7.94
CA GLN A 29 3.87 4.01 6.62
C GLN A 29 5.02 3.85 5.61
N ILE A 30 4.92 2.81 4.78
CA ILE A 30 5.75 2.58 3.61
C ILE A 30 4.93 2.85 2.35
N GLY A 31 5.55 3.47 1.35
CA GLY A 31 4.88 3.88 0.12
C GLY A 31 4.10 5.19 0.25
N TYR A 32 3.75 5.75 -0.90
CA TYR A 32 3.05 7.02 -1.03
C TYR A 32 1.61 6.74 -1.46
N ARG A 33 0.65 7.49 -0.91
CA ARG A 33 -0.76 7.35 -1.31
C ARG A 33 -1.09 8.06 -2.62
N HIS A 34 -0.21 8.93 -3.11
CA HIS A 34 -0.43 9.73 -4.30
C HIS A 34 0.90 10.23 -4.87
N LEU A 35 1.15 9.98 -6.16
CA LEU A 35 2.26 10.51 -6.96
C LEU A 35 3.67 10.37 -6.33
N GLY A 36 3.95 9.23 -5.70
CA GLY A 36 5.30 8.92 -5.23
C GLY A 36 5.95 7.80 -6.02
N ASP A 37 7.24 7.57 -5.74
CA ASP A 37 8.06 6.59 -6.48
C ASP A 37 7.59 5.14 -6.26
N PHE A 38 6.95 4.87 -5.11
CA PHE A 38 6.44 3.55 -4.73
C PHE A 38 5.05 3.70 -4.13
N ASP A 39 4.09 2.94 -4.63
CA ASP A 39 2.70 3.01 -4.17
C ASP A 39 2.50 2.24 -2.84
N ILE A 40 1.30 2.37 -2.27
CA ILE A 40 0.82 1.48 -1.22
C ILE A 40 0.54 0.06 -1.77
N LEU A 41 0.12 -0.88 -0.92
CA LEU A 41 -0.08 -2.27 -1.35
C LEU A 41 -1.28 -2.43 -2.28
N ASP A 42 -2.38 -1.74 -1.95
CA ASP A 42 -3.62 -1.70 -2.72
C ASP A 42 -4.39 -0.40 -2.40
N ILE A 43 -4.95 0.25 -3.41
CA ILE A 43 -5.79 1.45 -3.28
C ILE A 43 -7.26 1.13 -2.98
N GLY A 44 -7.68 -0.14 -3.12
CA GLY A 44 -9.02 -0.62 -2.79
C GLY A 44 -10.04 -0.29 -3.88
N SER A 45 -9.91 -0.89 -5.06
CA SER A 45 -10.83 -0.66 -6.20
C SER A 45 -12.25 -1.20 -5.97
N GLY A 46 -12.45 -2.08 -4.99
CA GLY A 46 -13.68 -2.85 -4.81
C GLY A 46 -13.80 -4.07 -5.73
N GLU A 47 -12.88 -4.24 -6.67
CA GLU A 47 -12.89 -5.32 -7.66
C GLU A 47 -11.67 -6.25 -7.50
N PRO A 48 -11.75 -7.52 -7.94
CA PRO A 48 -10.61 -8.43 -7.90
C PRO A 48 -9.41 -7.89 -8.68
N ALA A 49 -8.25 -7.74 -8.04
CA ALA A 49 -7.04 -7.28 -8.71
C ALA A 49 -6.53 -8.29 -9.76
N PHE A 50 -6.50 -9.58 -9.41
CA PHE A 50 -6.03 -10.67 -10.27
C PHE A 50 -6.80 -11.97 -9.97
N ASN A 51 -8.02 -12.09 -10.48
CA ASN A 51 -8.93 -13.18 -10.14
C ASN A 51 -8.32 -14.58 -10.35
N GLY A 52 -8.34 -15.40 -9.29
CA GLY A 52 -7.86 -16.78 -9.27
C GLY A 52 -6.34 -16.93 -9.22
N ARG A 53 -5.59 -15.86 -8.92
CA ARG A 53 -4.12 -15.85 -8.93
C ARG A 53 -3.55 -15.14 -7.72
N PHE A 54 -2.35 -15.53 -7.32
CA PHE A 54 -1.54 -14.71 -6.42
C PHE A 54 -0.86 -13.57 -7.19
N PHE A 55 -0.74 -12.41 -6.56
CA PHE A 55 0.15 -11.35 -7.01
C PHE A 55 1.12 -10.96 -5.90
N TYR A 56 2.20 -10.29 -6.29
CA TYR A 56 3.29 -9.91 -5.39
C TYR A 56 3.54 -8.41 -5.50
N ASN A 57 3.59 -7.73 -4.36
CA ASN A 57 4.03 -6.35 -4.28
C ASN A 57 5.39 -6.32 -3.57
N THR A 58 6.41 -5.82 -4.25
CA THR A 58 7.77 -5.68 -3.70
C THR A 58 8.07 -4.20 -3.53
N THR A 59 8.24 -3.78 -2.28
CA THR A 59 8.50 -2.37 -1.95
C THR A 59 9.85 -2.23 -1.23
N PRO A 60 10.68 -1.23 -1.60
CA PRO A 60 11.89 -0.94 -0.84
C PRO A 60 11.54 -0.43 0.55
N LEU A 61 12.27 -0.89 1.57
CA LEU A 61 12.24 -0.34 2.91
C LEU A 61 13.29 0.78 3.01
N PRO A 62 12.92 1.96 3.53
CA PRO A 62 13.89 3.04 3.79
C PRO A 62 15.08 2.52 4.61
N LEU A 63 16.30 2.86 4.18
CA LEU A 63 17.53 2.36 4.79
C LEU A 63 17.63 2.77 6.26
N GLU A 64 17.09 3.93 6.62
CA GLU A 64 17.02 4.45 7.98
C GLU A 64 16.19 3.56 8.92
N LEU A 65 15.25 2.78 8.39
CA LEU A 65 14.44 1.85 9.18
C LEU A 65 15.15 0.52 9.42
N THR A 66 16.11 0.15 8.57
CA THR A 66 16.71 -1.20 8.54
C THR A 66 18.19 -1.21 8.96
N ARG A 67 18.90 -0.09 8.82
CA ARG A 67 20.32 0.02 9.15
C ARG A 67 20.58 -0.34 10.62
N GLY A 68 21.53 -1.23 10.84
CA GLY A 68 21.92 -1.70 12.19
C GLY A 68 20.90 -2.59 12.90
N LYS A 69 19.73 -2.87 12.29
CA LYS A 69 18.71 -3.74 12.89
C LYS A 69 18.82 -5.18 12.39
N THR A 70 18.46 -6.11 13.27
CA THR A 70 18.34 -7.55 12.98
C THR A 70 16.89 -8.02 12.93
N ASN A 71 15.96 -7.25 13.50
CA ASN A 71 14.53 -7.54 13.54
C ASN A 71 13.74 -6.28 13.21
N LEU A 72 12.57 -6.46 12.59
CA LEU A 72 11.64 -5.40 12.22
C LEU A 72 10.21 -5.89 12.50
N ASN A 73 9.37 -4.99 12.99
CA ASN A 73 7.94 -5.19 13.09
C ASN A 73 7.26 -4.64 11.83
N LEU A 74 6.57 -5.52 11.10
CA LEU A 74 5.81 -5.18 9.91
C LEU A 74 4.32 -5.38 10.19
N GLU A 75 3.51 -4.45 9.73
CA GLU A 75 2.05 -4.51 9.85
C GLU A 75 1.41 -4.15 8.51
N ILE A 76 0.35 -4.86 8.13
CA ILE A 76 -0.53 -4.43 7.04
C ILE A 76 -1.78 -3.86 7.67
N ARG A 77 -2.09 -2.60 7.35
CA ARG A 77 -3.30 -1.93 7.84
C ARG A 77 -4.26 -1.69 6.69
N SER A 78 -5.51 -2.07 6.91
CA SER A 78 -6.65 -1.72 6.06
C SER A 78 -7.23 -0.39 6.56
N LEU A 79 -7.08 0.67 5.79
CA LEU A 79 -7.62 2.00 6.10
C LEU A 79 -8.80 2.30 5.17
N GLY A 80 -9.79 3.05 5.65
CA GLY A 80 -11.02 3.35 4.90
C GLY A 80 -10.81 3.83 3.45
N PRO A 81 -11.87 3.84 2.64
CA PRO A 81 -11.77 4.11 1.21
C PRO A 81 -11.20 5.49 0.91
N THR A 82 -10.41 5.58 -0.15
CA THR A 82 -10.04 6.86 -0.75
C THR A 82 -11.14 7.34 -1.69
N TRP A 83 -11.69 8.53 -1.42
CA TRP A 83 -12.55 9.22 -2.37
C TRP A 83 -11.69 9.91 -3.42
N GLY A 84 -11.79 9.45 -4.67
CA GLY A 84 -11.20 10.15 -5.81
C GLY A 84 -11.87 11.50 -6.06
N TYR A 85 -11.45 12.18 -7.13
CA TYR A 85 -12.13 13.39 -7.61
C TYR A 85 -13.62 13.10 -7.80
N GLY A 86 -14.48 14.01 -7.33
CA GLY A 86 -15.92 13.82 -7.24
C GLY A 86 -16.48 13.13 -8.49
N ALA A 87 -17.07 11.95 -8.31
CA ALA A 87 -17.54 11.10 -9.41
C ALA A 87 -18.67 11.71 -10.28
N THR A 88 -19.09 12.93 -9.94
CA THR A 88 -20.13 13.70 -10.61
C THR A 88 -19.68 15.15 -10.68
N PHE A 89 -20.02 15.84 -11.77
CA PHE A 89 -19.73 17.26 -11.98
C PHE A 89 -20.10 18.13 -10.76
N ASP A 90 -21.28 17.88 -10.18
CA ASP A 90 -21.76 18.62 -9.00
C ASP A 90 -20.88 18.43 -7.75
N LYS A 91 -20.35 17.22 -7.54
CA LYS A 91 -19.42 16.93 -6.43
C LYS A 91 -18.03 17.52 -6.64
N TYR A 92 -17.64 17.78 -7.89
CA TYR A 92 -16.34 18.36 -8.23
C TYR A 92 -16.31 19.89 -7.98
N GLN A 93 -17.44 20.60 -8.08
CA GLN A 93 -17.49 22.07 -7.96
C GLN A 93 -17.87 22.63 -6.59
N ASN A 94 -18.35 21.81 -5.65
CA ASN A 94 -18.72 22.32 -4.32
C ASN A 94 -17.46 22.63 -3.48
N ARG A 95 -17.15 23.93 -3.38
CA ARG A 95 -16.25 24.52 -2.38
C ARG A 95 -16.96 24.69 -1.05
#